data_AF-A0A2D2CVX3-F1
#
_entry.id   AF-A0A2D2CVX3-F1
#
_cell.length_a   1.000
_cell.length_b   1.000
_cell.length_c   1.000
_cell.angle_alpha   90.00
_cell.angle_beta   90.00
_cell.angle_gamma   90.00
#
_symmetry.space_group_name_H-M   'P 1'
#
loop_
_entity.id
_entity.type
_entity.pdbx_description
1 polymer ?
#
loop_
_entity_poly.entity_id
_entity_poly.type
_entity_poly.pdbx_seq_one_letter_code
_entity_poly.pdbx_strand_id
1 'polypeptide(L)'
;MDIGRENRDFSDARPILEPRGEPALSGEPRHLLDEALSWIVRLKSGEATDADLEALQRWREASPLHEEAFRDAARLWRRIRAAARELAEEAHADKARAAAAPRRSWRGALISFGHRPRR
;
A
#
# COMPACT_ATOMS: atom_id res chain seq x y z
N MET A 1 -22.65 -0.23 21.57
CA MET A 1 -22.96 -0.42 20.14
C MET A 1 -22.61 -1.86 19.83
N ASP A 2 -23.65 -2.68 19.90
CA ASP A 2 -23.65 -4.10 19.59
C ASP A 2 -23.39 -4.28 18.10
N ILE A 3 -22.32 -4.97 17.75
CA ILE A 3 -22.18 -5.55 16.40
C ILE A 3 -22.21 -7.06 16.62
N GLY A 4 -23.45 -7.56 16.63
CA GLY A 4 -23.76 -8.96 16.74
C GLY A 4 -23.03 -9.78 15.68
N ARG A 5 -22.59 -10.96 16.12
CA ARG A 5 -22.25 -12.13 15.32
C ARG A 5 -22.84 -12.09 13.92
N GLU A 6 -21.95 -12.09 12.93
CA GLU A 6 -22.16 -12.92 11.76
C GLU A 6 -20.87 -13.68 11.53
N ASN A 7 -20.80 -14.86 12.15
CA ASN A 7 -19.83 -15.88 11.84
C ASN A 7 -20.21 -16.40 10.44
N ARG A 8 -19.90 -15.62 9.41
CA ARG A 8 -20.12 -16.03 8.03
C ARG A 8 -19.32 -17.30 7.82
N ASP A 9 -20.02 -18.32 7.37
CA ASP A 9 -19.46 -19.61 7.03
C ASP A 9 -18.55 -19.41 5.79
N PHE A 10 -17.27 -19.08 6.02
CA PHE A 10 -16.28 -18.80 4.97
C PHE A 10 -15.80 -20.08 4.25
N SER A 11 -16.46 -21.23 4.50
CA SER A 11 -16.42 -22.35 3.56
C SER A 11 -17.20 -22.05 2.27
N ASP A 12 -18.05 -21.01 2.25
CA ASP A 12 -18.90 -20.61 1.10
C ASP A 12 -18.70 -19.14 0.63
N ALA A 13 -17.80 -18.38 1.27
CA ALA A 13 -17.56 -17.00 0.90
C ALA A 13 -16.57 -16.89 -0.28
N ARG A 14 -17.07 -17.12 -1.49
CA ARG A 14 -16.40 -16.75 -2.74
C ARG A 14 -16.30 -15.22 -2.82
N PRO A 15 -15.10 -14.62 -2.85
CA PRO A 15 -14.94 -13.18 -3.03
C PRO A 15 -14.84 -12.83 -4.52
N ILE A 16 -15.93 -12.29 -5.07
CA ILE A 16 -16.03 -11.29 -6.17
C ILE A 16 -15.12 -11.43 -7.42
N LEU A 17 -14.64 -12.62 -7.76
CA LEU A 17 -14.14 -12.91 -9.11
C LEU A 17 -14.48 -14.36 -9.48
N GLU A 18 -15.65 -14.57 -10.07
CA GLU A 18 -15.80 -15.70 -10.98
C GLU A 18 -15.27 -15.28 -12.35
N PRO A 19 -14.12 -15.79 -12.83
CA PRO A 19 -14.05 -16.22 -14.21
C PRO A 19 -14.95 -17.46 -14.34
N ARG A 20 -16.17 -17.22 -14.83
CA ARG A 20 -17.06 -18.25 -15.39
C ARG A 20 -16.20 -19.18 -16.26
N GLY A 21 -16.35 -20.49 -16.11
CA GLY A 21 -15.54 -21.50 -16.78
C GLY A 21 -15.26 -21.24 -18.26
N GLU A 22 -14.06 -20.73 -18.55
CA GLU A 22 -13.43 -20.76 -19.86
C GLU A 22 -12.18 -21.66 -19.75
N PRO A 23 -11.97 -22.59 -20.69
CA PRO A 23 -11.00 -23.66 -20.52
C PRO A 23 -9.57 -23.12 -20.56
N ALA A 24 -8.82 -23.42 -19.50
CA ALA A 24 -7.37 -23.42 -19.36
C ALA A 24 -6.55 -23.16 -20.65
N LEU A 25 -6.35 -21.90 -21.07
CA LEU A 25 -5.28 -21.49 -21.98
C LEU A 25 -4.95 -20.00 -21.74
N SER A 26 -3.74 -19.69 -21.24
CA SER A 26 -3.06 -18.36 -21.24
C SER A 26 -3.23 -17.44 -20.00
N GLY A 27 -2.75 -17.82 -18.81
CA GLY A 27 -2.69 -16.87 -17.67
C GLY A 27 -2.34 -17.37 -16.26
N GLU A 28 -2.18 -18.68 -16.05
CA GLU A 28 -2.06 -19.36 -14.74
C GLU A 28 -1.17 -18.66 -13.68
N PRO A 29 0.06 -18.18 -13.97
CA PRO A 29 0.93 -17.63 -12.92
C PRO A 29 0.52 -16.23 -12.47
N ARG A 30 -0.10 -15.45 -13.36
CA ARG A 30 -0.45 -14.05 -13.09
C ARG A 30 -1.67 -13.96 -12.18
N HIS A 31 -2.65 -14.84 -12.38
CA HIS A 31 -3.83 -14.92 -11.51
C HIS A 31 -3.43 -15.30 -10.08
N LEU A 32 -2.54 -16.29 -9.92
CA LEU A 32 -2.02 -16.70 -8.61
C LEU A 32 -1.22 -15.58 -7.92
N LEU A 33 -0.49 -14.77 -8.69
CA LEU A 33 0.22 -13.60 -8.15
C LEU A 33 -0.75 -12.52 -7.65
N ASP A 34 -1.83 -12.26 -8.37
CA ASP A 34 -2.85 -11.30 -7.95
C ASP A 34 -3.57 -11.78 -6.67
N GLU A 35 -3.89 -13.07 -6.58
CA GLU A 35 -4.41 -13.69 -5.35
C GLU A 35 -3.43 -13.56 -4.17
N ALA A 36 -2.14 -13.84 -4.41
CA ALA A 36 -1.10 -13.70 -3.40
C ALA A 36 -0.95 -12.26 -2.90
N LEU A 37 -1.07 -11.27 -3.79
CA LEU A 37 -1.04 -9.86 -3.41
C LEU A 37 -2.27 -9.48 -2.58
N SER A 38 -3.46 -9.99 -2.92
CA SER A 38 -4.67 -9.80 -2.12
C SER A 38 -4.49 -10.31 -0.68
N TRP A 39 -3.89 -11.49 -0.51
CA TRP A 39 -3.53 -12.03 0.81
C TRP A 39 -2.58 -11.10 1.57
N ILE A 40 -1.54 -10.59 0.91
CA ILE A 40 -0.60 -9.66 1.56
C ILE A 40 -1.32 -8.38 1.99
N VAL A 41 -2.18 -7.79 1.16
CA VAL A 41 -2.94 -6.59 1.53
C VAL A 41 -3.82 -6.86 2.76
N ARG A 42 -4.50 -8.01 2.82
CA ARG A 42 -5.31 -8.42 3.98
C ARG A 42 -4.47 -8.59 5.24
N LEU A 43 -3.31 -9.24 5.16
CA LEU A 43 -2.40 -9.37 6.31
C LEU A 43 -1.85 -8.03 6.81
N LYS A 44 -1.79 -7.02 5.94
CA LYS A 44 -1.25 -5.70 6.27
C LYS A 44 -2.32 -4.67 6.61
N SER A 45 -3.61 -5.00 6.51
CA SER A 45 -4.70 -4.08 6.89
C SER A 45 -4.80 -3.85 8.40
N GLY A 46 -4.23 -4.76 9.22
CA GLY A 46 -4.32 -4.70 10.69
C GLY A 46 -5.55 -5.40 11.26
N GLU A 47 -6.42 -5.94 10.41
CA GLU A 47 -7.63 -6.69 10.80
C GLU A 47 -7.48 -8.20 10.57
N ALA A 48 -6.27 -8.67 10.23
CA ALA A 48 -6.02 -10.07 9.99
C ALA A 48 -6.16 -10.88 11.30
N THR A 49 -7.00 -11.90 11.24
CA THR A 49 -7.30 -12.82 12.33
C THR A 49 -6.50 -14.12 12.18
N ASP A 50 -6.45 -14.94 13.24
CA ASP A 50 -5.84 -16.28 13.16
C ASP A 50 -6.52 -17.16 12.10
N ALA A 51 -7.83 -16.99 11.87
CA ALA A 51 -8.57 -17.68 10.83
C ALA A 51 -8.07 -17.32 9.41
N ASP A 52 -7.66 -16.07 9.21
CA ASP A 52 -7.06 -15.62 7.94
C ASP A 52 -5.68 -16.26 7.71
N LEU A 53 -4.90 -16.45 8.79
CA LEU A 53 -3.60 -17.12 8.71
C LEU A 53 -3.73 -18.61 8.38
N GLU A 54 -4.74 -19.28 8.92
CA GLU A 54 -5.04 -20.67 8.57
C GLU A 54 -5.55 -20.81 7.13
N ALA A 55 -6.45 -19.92 6.69
CA ALA A 55 -6.96 -19.91 5.33
C ALA A 55 -5.83 -19.69 4.31
N LEU A 56 -4.90 -18.78 4.62
CA LEU A 56 -3.70 -18.58 3.82
C LEU A 56 -2.82 -19.83 3.77
N GLN A 57 -2.61 -20.53 4.89
CA GLN A 57 -1.83 -21.77 4.90
C GLN A 57 -2.47 -22.83 3.99
N ARG A 58 -3.78 -23.05 4.09
CA ARG A 58 -4.51 -24.00 3.24
C ARG A 58 -4.38 -23.63 1.75
N TRP A 59 -4.46 -22.35 1.41
CA TRP A 59 -4.28 -21.87 0.02
C TRP A 59 -2.85 -22.10 -0.49
N ARG A 60 -1.83 -21.88 0.34
CA ARG A 60 -0.41 -22.14 -0.01
C ARG A 60 -0.12 -23.64 -0.20
N GLU A 61 -0.76 -24.48 0.59
CA GLU A 61 -0.61 -25.94 0.53
C GLU A 61 -1.36 -26.58 -0.65
N ALA A 62 -2.31 -25.86 -1.27
CA ALA A 62 -3.11 -26.37 -2.37
C ALA A 62 -2.28 -26.75 -3.60
N SER A 63 -1.19 -26.01 -3.89
CA SER A 63 -0.25 -26.40 -4.95
C SER A 63 1.08 -25.65 -4.86
N PRO A 64 2.19 -26.25 -5.36
CA PRO A 64 3.50 -25.59 -5.41
C PRO A 64 3.50 -24.23 -6.13
N LEU A 65 2.61 -24.03 -7.12
CA LEU A 65 2.47 -22.76 -7.84
C LEU A 65 1.91 -21.65 -6.95
N HIS A 66 1.03 -21.97 -6.00
CA HIS A 66 0.48 -21.01 -5.04
C HIS A 66 1.56 -20.54 -4.07
N GLU A 67 2.39 -21.46 -3.57
CA GLU A 67 3.55 -21.12 -2.74
C GLU A 67 4.60 -20.30 -3.51
N GLU A 68 4.82 -20.56 -4.80
CA GLU A 68 5.70 -19.74 -5.63
C GLU A 68 5.17 -18.32 -5.82
N ALA A 69 3.89 -18.19 -6.20
CA ALA A 69 3.22 -16.90 -6.34
C ALA A 69 3.23 -16.10 -5.02
N PHE A 70 3.02 -16.76 -3.88
CA PHE A 70 3.12 -16.12 -2.57
C PHE A 70 4.52 -15.57 -2.29
N ARG A 71 5.55 -16.36 -2.60
CA ARG A 71 6.95 -15.94 -2.43
C ARG A 71 7.29 -14.75 -3.33
N ASP A 72 6.77 -14.72 -4.55
CA ASP A 72 6.94 -13.58 -5.46
C ASP A 72 6.21 -12.32 -4.98
N ALA A 73 4.96 -12.44 -4.57
CA ALA A 73 4.20 -11.33 -3.99
C ALA A 73 4.92 -10.78 -2.74
N ALA A 74 5.43 -11.66 -1.88
CA ALA A 74 6.17 -11.28 -0.68
C ALA A 74 7.49 -10.56 -1.01
N ARG A 75 8.20 -11.00 -2.06
CA ARG A 75 9.40 -10.30 -2.57
C ARG A 75 9.04 -8.90 -3.07
N LEU A 76 7.98 -8.77 -3.86
CA LEU A 76 7.53 -7.49 -4.41
C LEU A 76 7.14 -6.53 -3.29
N TRP A 77 6.36 -7.01 -2.32
CA TRP A 77 5.94 -6.21 -1.16
C TRP A 77 7.13 -5.68 -0.35
N ARG A 78 8.17 -6.49 -0.13
CA ARG A 78 9.40 -6.04 0.54
C ARG A 78 10.09 -4.90 -0.21
N ARG A 79 10.15 -4.97 -1.54
CA ARG A 79 10.74 -3.90 -2.38
C ARG A 79 9.93 -2.61 -2.31
N ILE A 80 8.61 -2.71 -2.40
CA ILE A 80 7.69 -1.57 -2.26
C ILE A 80 7.89 -0.91 -0.89
N ARG A 81 7.97 -1.69 0.19
CA ARG A 81 8.19 -1.16 1.54
C ARG A 81 9.54 -0.46 1.69
N ALA A 82 10.60 -1.01 1.08
CA ALA A 82 11.92 -0.38 1.11
C ALA A 82 11.90 0.98 0.38
N ALA A 83 11.38 1.02 -0.85
CA ALA A 83 11.25 2.25 -1.62
C ALA A 83 10.37 3.29 -0.91
N ALA A 84 9.25 2.87 -0.32
CA ALA A 84 8.37 3.75 0.45
C ALA A 84 9.08 4.35 1.67
N ARG A 85 9.96 3.58 2.33
CA ARG A 85 10.76 4.08 3.46
C ARG A 85 11.78 5.10 2.99
N GLU A 86 12.53 4.82 1.93
CA GLU A 86 13.51 5.75 1.37
C GLU A 86 12.86 7.09 1.01
N LEU A 87 11.72 7.07 0.33
CA LEU A 87 10.98 8.27 -0.02
C LEU A 87 10.48 9.04 1.23
N ALA A 88 10.05 8.32 2.28
CA ALA A 88 9.64 8.95 3.53
C ALA A 88 10.82 9.65 4.22
N GLU A 89 11.99 9.00 4.29
CA GLU A 89 13.22 9.57 4.88
C GLU A 89 13.66 10.84 4.13
N GLU A 90 13.63 10.81 2.79
CA GLU A 90 13.93 11.99 1.95
C GLU A 90 12.96 13.15 2.24
N ALA A 91 11.65 12.87 2.25
CA ALA A 91 10.64 13.88 2.56
C ALA A 91 10.79 14.44 3.99
N HIS A 92 11.22 13.61 4.95
CA HIS A 92 11.52 14.05 6.31
C HIS A 92 12.76 14.96 6.34
N ALA A 93 13.81 14.63 5.61
CA ALA A 93 15.02 15.44 5.50
C ALA A 93 14.74 16.81 4.86
N ASP A 94 13.93 16.86 3.80
CA ASP A 94 13.54 18.12 3.16
C ASP A 94 12.72 19.01 4.08
N LYS A 95 11.77 18.43 4.83
CA LYS A 95 11.00 19.16 5.85
C LYS A 95 11.90 19.70 6.95
N ALA A 96 12.85 18.91 7.44
CA ALA A 96 13.81 19.35 8.44
C ALA A 96 14.68 20.50 7.92
N ARG A 97 15.16 20.41 6.68
CA ARG A 97 15.95 21.47 6.03
C ARG A 97 15.14 22.75 5.83
N ALA A 98 13.87 22.65 5.44
CA ALA A 98 12.97 23.80 5.31
C ALA A 98 12.67 24.45 6.68
N ALA A 99 12.49 23.65 7.73
CA ALA A 99 12.29 24.15 9.09
C ALA A 99 13.55 24.81 9.68
N ALA A 100 14.74 24.33 9.30
CA ALA A 100 16.02 24.89 9.71
C ALA A 100 16.47 26.10 8.87
N ALA A 101 15.79 26.40 7.75
CA ALA A 101 16.12 27.54 6.92
C ALA A 101 15.92 28.84 7.71
N PRO A 102 16.91 29.76 7.72
CA PRO A 102 16.79 31.01 8.46
C PRO A 102 15.61 31.80 7.92
N ARG A 103 14.64 32.08 8.79
CA ARG A 103 13.50 32.95 8.50
C ARG A 103 14.05 34.35 8.26
N ARG A 104 14.42 34.64 7.01
CA ARG A 104 14.93 35.96 6.60
C ARG A 104 13.85 36.98 6.94
N SER A 105 14.01 37.66 8.06
CA SER A 105 13.09 38.67 8.53
C SER A 105 13.02 39.77 7.48
N TRP A 106 11.85 39.96 6.89
CA TRP A 106 11.51 41.18 6.16
C TRP A 106 11.49 42.35 7.17
N ARG A 107 12.67 42.83 7.55
CA ARG A 107 12.88 44.12 8.19
C ARG A 107 13.96 44.81 7.37
N GLY A 108 13.54 45.63 6.40
CA GLY A 108 14.46 46.44 5.61
C GLY A 108 14.17 46.52 4.10
N ALA A 109 12.91 46.65 3.70
CA ALA A 109 12.59 47.24 2.39
C ALA A 109 12.02 48.64 2.63
N LEU A 110 12.90 49.58 3.04
CA LEU A 110 12.64 51.01 2.84
C LEU A 110 12.74 51.24 1.33
N ILE A 111 11.62 51.12 0.62
CA ILE A 111 11.51 51.73 -0.70
C ILE A 111 11.17 53.19 -0.44
N SER A 112 12.19 54.04 -0.44
CA SER A 112 12.04 55.48 -0.62
C SER A 112 11.28 55.70 -1.92
N PHE A 113 9.97 55.92 -1.84
CA PHE A 113 9.16 56.29 -2.99
C PHE A 113 9.37 57.79 -3.23
N GLY A 114 10.36 58.11 -4.07
CA GLY A 114 10.64 59.47 -4.51
C GLY A 114 9.42 60.04 -5.25
N HIS A 115 8.82 61.07 -4.66
CA HIS A 115 7.84 61.94 -5.30
C HIS A 115 8.49 62.67 -6.48
N ARG A 116 8.02 62.40 -7.71
CA ARG A 116 8.38 63.18 -8.90
C ARG A 116 7.22 64.14 -9.22
N PRO A 117 7.42 65.47 -9.19
CA PRO A 117 6.37 66.42 -9.52
C PRO A 117 6.15 66.48 -11.03
N ARG A 118 4.88 66.59 -11.44
CA ARG A 118 4.46 66.88 -12.81
C ARG A 118 4.63 68.38 -13.10
N ARG A 119 5.25 68.69 -14.24
CA ARG A 119 4.88 69.84 -15.07
C ARG A 119 4.82 69.39 -16.52
#